data_AF-A0A7W0GXI2-F1
#
_entry.id   AF-A0A7W0GXI2-F1
#
_cell.length_a   1.000
_cell.length_b   1.000
_cell.length_c   1.000
_cell.angle_alpha   90.00
_cell.angle_beta   90.00
_cell.angle_gamma   90.00
#
_symmetry.space_group_name_H-M   'P 1'
#
loop_
_entity.id
_entity.type
_entity.pdbx_description
1 polymer ?
#
loop_
_entity_poly.entity_id
_entity_poly.type
_entity_poly.pdbx_seq_one_letter_code
_entity_poly.pdbx_strand_id
1 'polypeptide(L)'
;GFVSKYLKGATTPSGNTEFQFHAGNLNFSSTVYDWLVVQGNSSKATYKGSGTVNGASGYGFLLSAVDGGSSGDRFRIKIWNKGSGAIVYDNQVSGATGDDADPTTGIAGGSIVIHTGGKTASR
;
A
#
# COMPACT_ATOMS: atom_id res chain seq x y z
N GLY A 1 10.16 2.58 -4.52
CA GLY A 1 10.09 2.54 -3.05
C GLY A 1 8.78 3.16 -2.61
N PHE A 2 8.20 2.67 -1.52
CA PHE A 2 6.88 3.12 -1.05
C PHE A 2 7.03 3.95 0.22
N VAL A 3 6.51 5.17 0.24
CA VAL A 3 6.45 6.00 1.46
C VAL A 3 5.04 6.57 1.58
N SER A 4 4.38 6.33 2.71
CA SER A 4 3.13 6.99 3.08
C SER A 4 3.14 7.28 4.57
N LYS A 5 2.76 8.50 4.97
CA LYS A 5 2.76 8.95 6.36
C LYS A 5 1.71 10.01 6.63
N TYR A 6 1.16 10.00 7.84
CA TYR A 6 0.51 11.18 8.39
C TYR A 6 1.57 12.15 8.90
N LEU A 7 1.51 13.40 8.41
CA LEU A 7 2.24 14.50 9.04
C LEU A 7 1.52 14.89 10.33
N LYS A 8 2.26 15.43 11.30
CA LYS A 8 1.69 15.84 12.60
C LYS A 8 0.52 16.82 12.37
N GLY A 9 -0.67 16.47 12.85
CA GLY A 9 -1.88 17.27 12.72
C GLY A 9 -2.63 17.12 11.37
N ALA A 10 -2.14 16.30 10.45
CA ALA A 10 -2.81 16.02 9.19
C ALA A 10 -3.92 14.96 9.38
N THR A 11 -5.03 15.13 8.66
CA THR A 11 -6.14 14.17 8.60
C THR A 11 -6.09 13.30 7.35
N THR A 12 -5.25 13.66 6.37
CA THR A 12 -4.96 12.87 5.16
C THR A 12 -3.48 12.50 5.11
N PRO A 13 -3.11 11.30 4.61
CA PRO A 13 -1.71 10.93 4.45
C PRO A 13 -1.04 11.74 3.34
N SER A 14 0.28 11.75 3.36
CA SER A 14 1.13 12.21 2.26
C SER A 14 2.21 11.19 1.99
N GLY A 15 2.70 11.13 0.76
CA GLY A 15 3.62 10.08 0.39
C GLY A 15 4.04 10.11 -1.07
N ASN A 16 4.81 9.11 -1.44
CA ASN A 16 5.13 8.76 -2.81
C ASN A 16 5.04 7.24 -2.96
N THR A 17 4.10 6.79 -3.79
CA THR A 17 3.88 5.38 -4.12
C THR A 17 4.05 5.23 -5.63
N GLU A 18 5.18 4.64 -6.01
CA GLU A 18 5.51 4.29 -7.39
C GLU A 18 5.57 2.76 -7.50
N PHE A 19 4.91 2.20 -8.51
CA PHE A 19 4.93 0.77 -8.78
C PHE A 19 5.11 0.50 -10.27
N GLN A 20 6.15 -0.27 -10.60
CA GLN A 20 6.48 -0.64 -11.97
C GLN A 20 6.42 -2.16 -12.13
N PHE A 21 5.55 -2.59 -13.04
CA PHE A 21 5.44 -3.97 -13.48
C PHE A 21 5.81 -4.08 -14.96
N HIS A 22 7.09 -4.35 -15.20
CA HIS A 22 7.70 -4.37 -16.53
C HIS A 22 7.06 -5.39 -17.47
N ALA A 23 6.74 -6.59 -16.97
CA ALA A 23 6.16 -7.65 -17.80
C ALA A 23 4.75 -7.32 -18.33
N GLY A 24 4.02 -6.41 -17.65
CA GLY A 24 2.70 -5.93 -18.08
C GLY A 24 2.71 -4.49 -18.63
N ASN A 25 3.90 -3.90 -18.84
CA ASN A 25 4.06 -2.50 -19.25
C ASN A 25 3.19 -1.53 -18.42
N LEU A 26 3.21 -1.72 -17.10
CA LEU A 26 2.40 -0.93 -16.17
C LEU A 26 3.34 -0.10 -15.29
N ASN A 27 3.18 1.21 -15.37
CA ASN A 27 3.72 2.15 -14.40
C ASN A 27 2.59 2.84 -13.65
N PHE A 28 2.58 2.75 -12.33
CA PHE A 28 1.64 3.43 -11.47
C PHE A 28 2.32 4.47 -10.59
N SER A 29 1.74 5.67 -10.55
CA SER A 29 2.18 6.76 -9.67
C SER A 29 0.99 7.30 -8.87
N SER A 30 1.09 7.33 -7.54
CA SER A 30 0.08 7.93 -6.66
C SER A 30 0.01 9.44 -6.83
N THR A 31 -1.19 10.02 -6.77
CA THR A 31 -1.41 11.46 -6.76
C THR A 31 -2.13 11.94 -5.50
N VAL A 32 -3.04 11.13 -4.96
CA VAL A 32 -3.85 11.46 -3.78
C VAL A 32 -3.89 10.25 -2.85
N TYR A 33 -3.83 10.51 -1.55
CA TYR A 33 -4.01 9.51 -0.49
C TYR A 33 -5.30 9.83 0.26
N ASP A 34 -6.19 8.84 0.36
CA ASP A 34 -7.47 8.98 1.03
C ASP A 34 -7.32 8.70 2.53
N TRP A 35 -6.63 7.60 2.86
CA TRP A 35 -6.42 7.18 4.24
C TRP A 35 -5.25 6.21 4.37
N LEU A 36 -4.75 6.08 5.60
CA LEU A 36 -3.80 5.08 6.04
C LEU A 36 -4.27 4.51 7.38
N VAL A 37 -4.22 3.20 7.53
CA VAL A 37 -4.56 2.51 8.78
C VAL A 37 -3.41 1.58 9.14
N VAL A 38 -3.02 1.60 10.41
CA VAL A 38 -2.04 0.68 10.99
C VAL A 38 -2.76 -0.26 11.95
N GLN A 39 -2.52 -1.56 11.84
CA GLN A 39 -3.18 -2.63 12.59
C GLN A 39 -2.17 -3.69 13.04
N GLY A 40 -2.65 -4.71 13.78
CA GLY A 40 -1.83 -5.85 14.17
C GLY A 40 -0.65 -5.48 15.06
N ASN A 41 -0.83 -4.51 15.98
CA ASN A 41 0.23 -3.99 16.83
C ASN A 41 1.44 -3.44 16.03
N SER A 42 1.14 -2.64 15.00
CA SER A 42 2.12 -2.02 14.10
C SER A 42 2.82 -2.97 13.12
N SER A 43 2.36 -4.21 12.98
CA SER A 43 2.91 -5.16 11.99
C SER A 43 2.26 -5.06 10.61
N LYS A 44 1.10 -4.39 10.49
CA LYS A 44 0.39 -4.21 9.20
C LYS A 44 -0.01 -2.77 8.97
N ALA A 45 0.25 -2.26 7.77
CA ALA A 45 -0.22 -0.97 7.32
C ALA A 45 -0.95 -1.12 5.98
N THR A 46 -2.14 -0.54 5.87
CA THR A 46 -2.88 -0.45 4.61
C THR A 46 -3.17 1.01 4.33
N TYR A 47 -3.01 1.44 3.08
CA TYR A 47 -3.44 2.76 2.64
C TYR A 47 -4.03 2.72 1.24
N LYS A 48 -4.89 3.70 0.97
CA LYS A 48 -5.68 3.78 -0.26
C LYS A 48 -5.59 5.19 -0.83
N GLY A 49 -5.80 5.29 -2.13
CA GLY A 49 -5.87 6.59 -2.79
C GLY A 49 -6.16 6.47 -4.27
N SER A 50 -5.77 7.50 -5.00
CA SER A 50 -5.82 7.53 -6.46
C SER A 50 -4.49 7.93 -7.07
N GLY A 51 -4.32 7.59 -8.35
CA GLY A 51 -3.12 7.85 -9.10
C GLY A 51 -3.32 7.74 -10.60
N THR A 52 -2.19 7.58 -11.29
CA THR A 52 -2.14 7.39 -12.73
C THR A 52 -1.60 6.01 -13.07
N VAL A 53 -2.04 5.46 -14.21
CA VAL A 53 -1.40 4.31 -14.86
C VAL A 53 -0.88 4.79 -16.20
N ASN A 54 0.43 4.63 -16.45
CA ASN A 54 1.11 5.08 -17.67
C ASN A 54 0.80 6.55 -18.01
N GLY A 55 0.71 7.41 -16.99
CA GLY A 55 0.39 8.83 -17.12
C GLY A 55 -1.09 9.18 -17.25
N ALA A 56 -1.98 8.19 -17.44
CA ALA A 56 -3.43 8.41 -17.48
C ALA A 56 -4.02 8.40 -16.07
N SER A 57 -4.81 9.42 -15.72
CA SER A 57 -5.51 9.50 -14.43
C SER A 57 -6.77 8.65 -14.39
N GLY A 58 -7.43 8.59 -13.23
CA GLY A 58 -8.70 7.86 -13.05
C GLY A 58 -8.53 6.46 -12.46
N TYR A 59 -7.38 6.16 -11.86
CA TYR A 59 -7.11 4.88 -11.21
C TYR A 59 -7.14 5.02 -9.70
N GLY A 60 -7.73 4.03 -9.04
CA GLY A 60 -7.65 3.85 -7.60
C GLY A 60 -6.57 2.83 -7.28
N PHE A 61 -5.98 2.95 -6.09
CA PHE A 61 -5.04 1.95 -5.60
C PHE A 61 -5.27 1.66 -4.12
N LEU A 62 -4.90 0.45 -3.72
CA LEU A 62 -4.77 0.01 -2.34
C LEU A 62 -3.41 -0.65 -2.21
N LEU A 63 -2.67 -0.28 -1.18
CA LEU A 63 -1.43 -0.95 -0.79
C LEU A 63 -1.58 -1.46 0.63
N SER A 64 -1.26 -2.74 0.84
CA SER A 64 -1.13 -3.34 2.17
C SER A 64 0.28 -3.88 2.33
N ALA A 65 0.89 -3.65 3.47
CA ALA A 65 2.25 -4.02 3.80
C ALA A 65 2.26 -4.67 5.18
N VAL A 66 2.98 -5.78 5.30
CA VAL A 66 3.23 -6.47 6.57
C VAL A 66 4.74 -6.45 6.82
N ASP A 67 5.13 -5.86 7.94
CA ASP A 67 6.46 -6.01 8.54
C ASP A 67 6.48 -7.38 9.23
N GLY A 68 7.10 -8.35 8.56
CA GLY A 68 7.13 -9.74 9.00
C GLY A 68 8.32 -10.07 9.88
N GLY A 69 9.25 -9.13 10.07
CA GLY A 69 10.53 -9.40 10.74
C GLY A 69 11.21 -10.66 10.20
N SER A 70 11.52 -11.60 11.08
CA SER A 70 12.14 -12.89 10.71
C SER A 70 11.24 -13.81 9.88
N SER A 71 9.93 -13.60 9.87
CA SER A 71 8.98 -14.38 9.05
C SER A 71 8.85 -13.90 7.61
N GLY A 72 9.54 -12.80 7.26
CA GLY A 72 9.58 -12.23 5.92
C GLY A 72 8.46 -11.22 5.65
N ASP A 73 8.86 -10.10 5.04
CA ASP A 73 7.97 -9.01 4.68
C ASP A 73 7.09 -9.35 3.48
N ARG A 74 5.84 -8.88 3.53
CA ARG A 74 4.84 -9.12 2.49
C ARG A 74 4.15 -7.83 2.09
N PHE A 75 3.77 -7.72 0.82
CA PHE A 75 3.00 -6.60 0.34
C PHE A 75 1.97 -7.00 -0.72
N ARG A 76 0.86 -6.27 -0.73
CA ARG A 76 -0.14 -6.30 -1.79
C ARG A 76 -0.27 -4.90 -2.38
N ILE A 77 -0.32 -4.81 -3.70
CA ILE A 77 -0.81 -3.64 -4.41
C ILE A 77 -1.93 -4.05 -5.35
N LYS A 78 -3.07 -3.38 -5.20
CA LYS A 78 -4.26 -3.53 -6.05
C LYS A 78 -4.53 -2.20 -6.73
N ILE A 79 -4.68 -2.21 -8.04
CA ILE A 79 -4.93 -1.05 -8.89
C ILE A 79 -6.16 -1.34 -9.74
N TRP A 80 -7.09 -0.38 -9.81
CA TRP A 80 -8.31 -0.52 -10.60
C TRP A 80 -8.69 0.79 -11.30
N ASN A 81 -9.44 0.68 -12.39
CA ASN A 81 -10.03 1.81 -13.06
C ASN A 81 -11.26 2.29 -12.28
N LYS A 82 -11.32 3.57 -11.87
CA LYS A 82 -12.41 4.09 -11.03
C LYS A 82 -13.75 4.22 -11.75
N GLY A 83 -13.74 4.38 -13.08
CA GLY A 83 -14.96 4.54 -13.87
C GLY A 83 -15.67 3.21 -14.12
N SER A 84 -14.92 2.14 -14.36
CA SER A 84 -15.46 0.79 -14.64
C SER A 84 -15.42 -0.16 -13.44
N GLY A 85 -14.60 0.12 -12.43
CA GLY A 85 -14.31 -0.80 -11.34
C GLY A 85 -13.38 -1.97 -11.73
N ALA A 86 -12.96 -2.05 -12.99
CA ALA A 86 -12.12 -3.15 -13.47
C ALA A 86 -10.74 -3.14 -12.80
N ILE A 87 -10.34 -4.29 -12.26
CA ILE A 87 -8.99 -4.50 -11.71
C ILE A 87 -8.00 -4.52 -12.86
N VAL A 88 -6.99 -3.66 -12.76
CA VAL A 88 -5.89 -3.56 -13.73
C VAL A 88 -4.72 -4.41 -13.28
N TYR A 89 -4.46 -4.44 -11.97
CA TYR A 89 -3.40 -5.23 -11.38
C TYR A 89 -3.74 -5.56 -9.93
N ASP A 90 -3.46 -6.79 -9.51
CA ASP A 90 -3.48 -7.21 -8.11
C ASP A 90 -2.47 -8.34 -7.96
N ASN A 91 -1.51 -8.20 -7.05
CA ASN A 91 -0.55 -9.27 -6.75
C ASN A 91 -1.01 -10.18 -5.60
N GLN A 92 -2.29 -10.15 -5.21
CA GLN A 92 -2.87 -11.14 -4.31
C GLN A 92 -3.07 -12.48 -5.04
N VAL A 93 -2.04 -13.32 -5.01
CA VAL A 93 -2.00 -14.58 -5.78
C VAL A 93 -2.80 -15.72 -5.13
N SER A 94 -3.15 -15.61 -3.85
CA SER A 94 -3.92 -16.61 -3.11
C SER A 94 -4.59 -16.02 -1.87
N GLY A 95 -5.49 -16.79 -1.24
CA GLY A 95 -6.14 -16.42 0.01
C GLY A 95 -7.36 -15.50 -0.16
N ALA A 96 -7.72 -14.79 0.91
CA ALA A 96 -8.84 -13.86 0.90
C ALA A 96 -8.57 -12.67 -0.04
N THR A 97 -9.60 -12.23 -0.76
CA THR A 97 -9.49 -11.18 -1.80
C THR A 97 -9.99 -9.81 -1.34
N GLY A 98 -10.62 -9.73 -0.15
CA GLY A 98 -11.09 -8.51 0.47
C GLY A 98 -10.00 -7.45 0.61
N ASP A 99 -10.38 -6.17 0.64
CA ASP A 99 -9.44 -5.05 0.75
C ASP A 99 -8.69 -5.03 2.12
N ASP A 100 -9.22 -5.74 3.11
CA ASP A 100 -8.68 -5.93 4.46
C ASP A 100 -7.84 -7.20 4.64
N ALA A 101 -7.81 -8.08 3.63
CA ALA A 101 -7.04 -9.33 3.66
C ALA A 101 -5.54 -9.09 3.89
N ASP A 102 -4.86 -10.09 4.44
CA ASP A 102 -3.41 -10.05 4.56
C ASP A 102 -2.72 -10.29 3.21
N PRO A 103 -1.65 -9.54 2.90
CA PRO A 103 -0.89 -9.74 1.68
C PRO A 103 -0.24 -11.12 1.70
N THR A 104 -0.37 -11.87 0.60
CA THR A 104 0.25 -13.21 0.47
C THR A 104 1.59 -13.18 -0.26
N THR A 105 1.93 -12.09 -0.94
CA THR A 105 3.13 -11.97 -1.76
C THR A 105 4.30 -11.40 -0.96
N GLY A 106 5.38 -12.18 -0.84
CA GLY A 106 6.64 -11.72 -0.24
C GLY A 106 7.35 -10.68 -1.10
N ILE A 107 8.13 -9.79 -0.48
CA ILE A 107 9.02 -8.90 -1.24
C ILE A 107 10.25 -9.65 -1.73
N ALA A 108 10.71 -9.34 -2.95
CA ALA A 108 11.94 -9.92 -3.51
C ALA A 108 13.22 -9.26 -2.95
N GLY A 109 13.11 -8.09 -2.33
CA GLY A 109 14.23 -7.36 -1.74
C GLY A 109 13.79 -6.06 -1.07
N GLY A 110 14.71 -5.46 -0.31
CA GLY A 110 14.43 -4.34 0.57
C GLY A 110 13.86 -4.77 1.92
N SER A 111 13.25 -3.83 2.63
CA SER A 111 12.54 -4.09 3.88
C SER A 111 11.29 -3.22 3.99
N ILE A 112 10.29 -3.71 4.71
CA ILE A 112 9.12 -2.97 5.14
C ILE A 112 9.34 -2.59 6.61
N VAL A 113 9.23 -1.30 6.91
CA VAL A 113 9.30 -0.80 8.28
C VAL A 113 8.06 0.05 8.53
N ILE A 114 7.30 -0.30 9.57
CA ILE A 114 6.11 0.44 9.96
C ILE A 114 6.42 1.25 11.22
N HIS A 115 6.45 2.56 11.07
CA HIS A 115 6.64 3.48 12.20
C HIS A 115 5.27 3.93 12.75
N THR A 116 5.04 3.71 14.03
CA THR A 116 3.96 4.38 14.77
C THR A 116 4.51 5.52 15.61
N GLY A 117 3.82 6.67 15.62
CA GLY A 117 4.18 7.80 16.47
C GLY A 117 4.13 7.40 17.95
N GLY A 118 5.30 7.18 18.56
CA GLY A 118 5.38 6.80 19.95
C GLY A 118 4.84 7.90 20.87
N LYS A 119 3.78 7.59 21.62
CA LYS A 119 3.79 7.90 23.05
C LYS A 119 4.15 6.61 23.76
N THR A 120 5.43 6.43 24.07
CA THR A 120 5.82 5.59 25.20
C THR A 120 5.19 6.20 26.44
N ALA A 121 4.09 5.62 26.92
CA ALA A 121 3.68 5.84 28.29
C ALA A 121 4.67 5.08 29.17
N SER A 122 5.68 5.78 29.67
CA SER A 122 6.49 5.29 30.79
C SER A 122 5.54 5.07 31.96
N ARG A 123 5.48 3.83 32.47
CA ARG A 123 4.90 3.52 33.78
C ARG A 123 5.93 3.80 34.86
#